data_AF-A0A3R6SZM6-F1
#
_entry.id   AF-A0A3R6SZM6-F1
#
_cell.length_a   1.000
_cell.length_b   1.000
_cell.length_c   1.000
_cell.angle_alpha   90.00
_cell.angle_beta   90.00
_cell.angle_gamma   90.00
#
_symmetry.space_group_name_H-M   'P 1'
#
loop_
_entity.id
_entity.type
_entity.pdbx_description
1 polymer ?
#
loop_
_entity_poly.entity_id
_entity_poly.type
_entity_poly.pdbx_seq_one_letter_code
_entity_poly.pdbx_strand_id
1 'polypeptide(L)'
;MNQEAQEYYNIASWTKDKVNYNRISKFNTNKHRQVLHGQIWFCDLGYNVGTEKNKMRPVLVMSNNKINNSEKVVVVCITDAKGKVNARCLPIQDSWFLLYSDTEDEEKQVIPGRTIPASMHTYEFLDKDSMIQCEEIRAVSKSRLDANRGCIGTLTPEDFNLVKGKFKRAYNL
;
A
#
# COMPACT_ATOMS: atom_id res chain seq x y z
N MET A 1 10.33 -9.40 -27.43
CA MET A 1 11.28 -8.36 -26.98
C MET A 1 12.29 -9.01 -26.04
N ASN A 2 13.58 -8.65 -26.16
CA ASN A 2 14.58 -9.02 -25.15
C ASN A 2 14.17 -8.46 -23.78
N GLN A 3 14.35 -9.22 -22.70
CA GLN A 3 14.02 -8.82 -21.32
C GLN A 3 14.69 -7.49 -20.95
N GLU A 4 15.96 -7.32 -21.30
CA GLU A 4 16.71 -6.08 -21.06
C GLU A 4 16.09 -4.87 -21.78
N ALA A 5 15.68 -5.05 -23.04
CA ALA A 5 15.01 -3.99 -23.80
C ALA A 5 13.66 -3.59 -23.16
N GLN A 6 12.94 -4.56 -22.60
CA GLN A 6 11.69 -4.30 -21.88
C GLN A 6 11.94 -3.51 -20.58
N GLU A 7 13.03 -3.82 -19.86
CA GLU A 7 13.41 -3.08 -18.65
C GLU A 7 13.74 -1.62 -18.98
N TYR A 8 14.54 -1.36 -20.01
CA TYR A 8 14.82 0.01 -20.47
C TYR A 8 13.56 0.75 -20.89
N TYR A 9 12.66 0.09 -21.63
CA TYR A 9 11.37 0.66 -21.99
C TYR A 9 10.55 1.06 -20.76
N ASN A 10 10.49 0.20 -19.74
CA ASN A 10 9.74 0.48 -18.50
C ASN A 10 10.33 1.67 -17.73
N ILE A 11 11.66 1.79 -17.66
CA ILE A 11 12.35 2.93 -17.02
C ILE A 11 12.04 4.23 -17.77
N ALA A 12 12.10 4.20 -19.10
CA ALA A 12 11.78 5.35 -19.95
C ALA A 12 10.30 5.75 -19.82
N SER A 13 9.39 4.77 -19.84
CA SER A 13 7.96 5.00 -19.62
C SER A 13 7.70 5.62 -18.26
N TRP A 14 8.34 5.13 -17.20
CA TRP A 14 8.21 5.70 -15.87
C TRP A 14 8.68 7.16 -15.80
N THR A 15 9.73 7.51 -16.54
CA THR A 15 10.19 8.90 -16.66
C THR A 15 9.13 9.79 -17.30
N LYS A 16 8.45 9.31 -18.34
CA LYS A 16 7.31 10.00 -18.95
C LYS A 16 6.15 10.16 -17.95
N ASP A 17 5.83 9.11 -17.19
CA ASP A 17 4.75 9.15 -16.20
C ASP A 17 5.04 10.16 -15.08
N LYS A 18 6.30 10.26 -14.62
CA LYS A 18 6.73 11.29 -13.67
C LYS A 18 6.47 12.71 -14.19
N VAL A 19 6.71 12.97 -15.47
CA VAL A 19 6.40 14.29 -16.08
C VAL A 19 4.89 14.55 -16.03
N ASN A 20 4.05 13.55 -16.30
CA ASN A 20 2.61 13.68 -16.18
C ASN A 20 2.16 13.93 -14.73
N TYR A 21 2.70 13.20 -13.75
CA TYR A 21 2.41 13.43 -12.34
C TYR A 21 2.85 14.81 -11.86
N ASN A 22 3.99 15.31 -12.33
CA ASN A 22 4.44 16.68 -12.06
C ASN A 22 3.54 17.75 -12.71
N ARG A 23 2.86 17.43 -13.82
CA ARG A 23 1.83 18.31 -14.38
C ARG A 23 0.57 18.30 -13.50
N ILE A 24 0.10 17.10 -13.13
CA ILE A 24 -1.11 16.91 -12.30
C ILE A 24 -0.94 17.54 -10.91
N SER A 25 0.26 17.47 -10.33
CA SER A 25 0.53 18.01 -8.99
C SER A 25 0.22 19.51 -8.88
N LYS A 26 0.32 20.24 -10.00
CA LYS A 26 0.05 21.68 -10.08
C LYS A 26 -1.44 22.02 -10.07
N PHE A 27 -2.35 21.05 -10.31
CA PHE A 27 -3.78 21.31 -10.34
C PHE A 27 -4.34 21.54 -8.94
N ASN A 28 -5.19 22.56 -8.77
CA ASN A 28 -5.83 22.87 -7.49
C ASN A 28 -6.64 21.68 -6.94
N THR A 29 -7.27 20.90 -7.83
CA THR A 29 -7.98 19.66 -7.46
C THR A 29 -7.06 18.62 -6.81
N ASN A 30 -5.78 18.57 -7.20
CA ASN A 30 -4.79 17.72 -6.55
C ASN A 30 -4.31 18.32 -5.22
N LYS A 31 -4.02 19.62 -5.20
CA LYS A 31 -3.52 20.33 -4.00
C LYS A 31 -4.50 20.27 -2.84
N HIS A 32 -5.79 20.47 -3.12
CA HIS A 32 -6.85 20.47 -2.12
C HIS A 32 -7.46 19.09 -1.85
N ARG A 33 -6.95 18.03 -2.48
CA ARG A 33 -7.43 16.67 -2.22
C ARG A 33 -7.22 16.32 -0.76
N GLN A 34 -8.32 15.98 -0.09
CA GLN A 34 -8.30 15.48 1.28
C GLN A 34 -7.89 14.01 1.28
N VAL A 35 -6.80 13.70 1.98
CA VAL A 35 -6.28 12.35 2.17
C VAL A 35 -6.04 12.19 3.66
N LEU A 36 -6.74 11.26 4.31
CA LEU A 36 -6.75 11.15 5.76
C LEU A 36 -5.86 10.00 6.24
N HIS A 37 -5.31 10.17 7.43
CA HIS A 37 -4.54 9.17 8.15
C HIS A 37 -5.38 7.90 8.37
N GLY A 38 -4.82 6.73 8.05
CA GLY A 38 -5.51 5.44 8.15
C GLY A 38 -6.30 5.03 6.90
N GLN A 39 -6.44 5.93 5.91
CA GLN A 39 -7.08 5.58 4.64
C GLN A 39 -6.18 4.71 3.77
N ILE A 40 -6.82 3.92 2.92
CA ILE A 40 -6.18 3.10 1.90
C ILE A 40 -6.51 3.68 0.53
N TRP A 41 -5.47 3.82 -0.28
CA TRP A 41 -5.53 4.39 -1.63
C TRP A 41 -4.73 3.52 -2.59
N PHE A 42 -5.12 3.48 -3.85
CA PHE A 42 -4.21 3.01 -4.89
C PHE A 42 -3.17 4.09 -5.18
N CYS A 43 -1.90 3.71 -5.25
CA CYS A 43 -0.79 4.59 -5.57
C CYS A 43 0.11 3.95 -6.64
N ASP A 44 0.48 4.73 -7.65
CA ASP A 44 1.53 4.31 -8.58
C ASP A 44 2.89 4.48 -7.93
N LEU A 45 3.49 3.37 -7.47
CA LEU A 45 4.83 3.33 -6.91
C LEU A 45 5.93 3.36 -7.98
N GLY A 46 5.56 3.30 -9.26
CA GLY A 46 6.46 3.48 -10.40
C GLY A 46 7.33 2.27 -10.70
N TYR A 47 8.42 2.50 -11.42
CA TYR A 47 9.44 1.49 -11.71
C TYR A 47 10.74 1.87 -10.99
N ASN A 48 11.18 1.04 -10.04
CA ASN A 48 12.32 1.31 -9.16
C ASN A 48 13.37 0.19 -9.21
N VAL A 49 14.42 0.37 -8.42
CA VAL A 49 15.64 -0.43 -8.47
C VAL A 49 15.53 -1.64 -7.54
N GLY A 50 15.97 -2.79 -8.02
CA GLY A 50 16.04 -4.02 -7.21
C GLY A 50 14.67 -4.44 -6.68
N THR A 51 14.59 -4.66 -5.36
CA THR A 51 13.42 -5.23 -4.69
C THR A 51 12.42 -4.20 -4.17
N GLU A 52 12.66 -2.90 -4.37
CA GLU A 52 11.72 -1.83 -4.01
C GLU A 52 10.33 -2.08 -4.59
N LYS A 53 9.26 -1.74 -3.84
CA LYS A 53 7.90 -1.91 -4.38
C LYS A 53 7.62 -0.98 -5.56
N ASN A 54 7.12 -1.61 -6.62
CA ASN A 54 6.83 -1.04 -7.92
C ASN A 54 5.33 -1.14 -8.27
N LYS A 55 4.94 -0.43 -9.33
CA LYS A 55 3.62 -0.45 -9.97
C LYS A 55 2.48 0.15 -9.12
N MET A 56 1.29 0.16 -9.70
CA MET A 56 0.05 0.53 -9.03
C MET A 56 -0.31 -0.48 -7.94
N ARG A 57 -0.42 -0.04 -6.68
CA ARG A 57 -0.74 -0.90 -5.53
C ARG A 57 -1.58 -0.16 -4.49
N PRO A 58 -2.38 -0.89 -3.68
CA PRO A 58 -2.95 -0.31 -2.47
C PRO A 58 -1.82 0.10 -1.50
N VAL A 59 -2.01 1.24 -0.83
CA VAL A 59 -1.11 1.77 0.17
C VAL A 59 -1.91 2.34 1.34
N LEU A 60 -1.38 2.18 2.55
CA LEU A 60 -1.96 2.76 3.76
C LEU A 60 -1.33 4.12 4.04
N VAL A 61 -2.14 5.15 4.27
CA VAL A 61 -1.70 6.50 4.61
C VAL A 61 -1.27 6.55 6.08
N MET A 62 0.05 6.55 6.31
CA MET A 62 0.67 6.56 7.65
C MET A 62 0.93 7.97 8.19
N SER A 63 1.08 8.98 7.33
CA SER A 63 1.27 10.35 7.82
C SER A 63 0.00 10.90 8.47
N ASN A 64 0.19 11.74 9.50
CA ASN A 64 -0.91 12.44 10.16
C ASN A 64 -1.54 13.50 9.24
N ASN A 65 -2.76 13.95 9.59
CA ASN A 65 -3.53 14.89 8.77
C ASN A 65 -2.84 16.26 8.61
N LYS A 66 -2.01 16.69 9.58
CA LYS A 66 -1.23 17.93 9.45
C LYS A 66 -0.25 17.85 8.28
N ILE A 67 0.44 16.72 8.11
CA ILE A 67 1.30 16.46 6.95
C ILE A 67 0.44 16.29 5.70
N ASN A 68 -0.68 15.58 5.80
CA ASN A 68 -1.53 15.29 4.64
C ASN A 68 -2.24 16.54 4.10
N ASN A 69 -2.30 17.65 4.83
CA ASN A 69 -2.78 18.93 4.29
C ASN A 69 -1.84 19.53 3.24
N SER A 70 -0.62 18.98 3.10
CA SER A 70 0.31 19.35 2.02
C SER A 70 0.02 18.60 0.70
N GLU A 71 0.83 18.82 -0.33
CA GLU A 71 0.70 18.14 -1.62
C GLU A 71 1.27 16.69 -1.63
N LYS A 72 1.70 16.18 -0.47
CA LYS A 72 2.29 14.84 -0.30
C LYS A 72 1.71 14.10 0.90
N VAL A 73 1.88 12.79 0.88
CA VAL A 73 1.57 11.87 1.98
C VAL A 73 2.71 10.89 2.19
N VAL A 74 2.81 10.31 3.39
CA VAL A 74 3.69 9.19 3.70
C VAL A 74 2.83 7.94 3.80
N VAL A 75 3.21 6.92 3.06
CA VAL A 75 2.45 5.68 2.90
C VAL A 75 3.32 4.46 3.17
N VAL A 76 2.68 3.34 3.52
CA VAL A 76 3.31 2.00 3.51
C VAL A 76 2.60 1.10 2.52
N CYS A 77 3.36 0.21 1.89
CA CYS A 77 2.86 -0.62 0.81
C CYS A 77 2.00 -1.78 1.30
N ILE A 78 0.94 -2.09 0.56
CA ILE A 78 0.13 -3.29 0.72
C ILE A 78 0.39 -4.23 -0.47
N THR A 79 0.56 -5.51 -0.19
CA THR A 79 0.85 -6.56 -1.18
C THR A 79 0.02 -7.80 -0.89
N ASP A 80 -0.03 -8.75 -1.83
CA ASP A 80 -0.66 -10.05 -1.64
C ASP A 80 -0.03 -10.79 -0.44
N ALA A 81 -0.81 -11.42 0.43
CA ALA A 81 -0.29 -12.16 1.58
C ALA A 81 0.28 -13.55 1.22
N LYS A 82 -0.02 -14.09 0.03
CA LYS A 82 0.43 -15.42 -0.40
C LYS A 82 1.96 -15.55 -0.33
N GLY A 83 2.42 -16.61 0.32
CA GLY A 83 3.85 -16.89 0.55
C GLY A 83 4.54 -15.99 1.57
N LYS A 84 3.81 -15.16 2.33
CA LYS A 84 4.36 -14.22 3.33
C LYS A 84 4.07 -14.59 4.78
N VAL A 85 3.59 -15.81 5.00
CA VAL A 85 3.34 -16.38 6.32
C VAL A 85 4.21 -17.60 6.57
N ASN A 86 4.57 -17.83 7.82
CA ASN A 86 5.31 -19.00 8.27
C ASN A 86 4.38 -20.22 8.47
N ALA A 87 4.94 -21.36 8.90
CA ALA A 87 4.18 -22.59 9.15
C ALA A 87 3.10 -22.47 10.24
N ARG A 88 3.08 -21.39 11.02
CA ARG A 88 2.05 -21.09 12.04
C ARG A 88 1.01 -20.08 11.53
N CYS A 89 0.98 -19.82 10.23
CA CYS A 89 0.08 -18.84 9.60
C CYS A 89 0.30 -17.39 10.08
N LEU A 90 1.49 -17.07 10.60
CA LEU A 90 1.86 -15.73 11.05
C LEU A 90 2.79 -15.04 10.05
N PRO A 91 2.75 -13.70 9.92
CA PRO A 91 3.67 -12.98 9.04
C PRO A 91 5.14 -13.34 9.30
N ILE A 92 5.92 -13.53 8.23
CA ILE A 92 7.34 -13.96 8.34
C ILE A 92 8.20 -12.86 8.97
N GLN A 93 7.90 -11.59 8.70
CA GLN A 93 8.60 -10.46 9.30
C GLN A 93 7.76 -9.79 10.38
N ASP A 94 8.42 -9.33 11.45
CA ASP A 94 7.72 -8.71 12.58
C ASP A 94 7.11 -7.33 12.22
N SER A 95 7.70 -6.63 11.25
CA SER A 95 7.20 -5.38 10.68
C SER A 95 5.94 -5.55 9.83
N TRP A 96 5.50 -6.78 9.54
CA TRP A 96 4.40 -7.07 8.64
C TRP A 96 3.07 -7.27 9.38
N PHE A 97 1.99 -6.76 8.79
CA PHE A 97 0.63 -6.90 9.33
C PHE A 97 -0.29 -7.52 8.27
N LEU A 98 -0.92 -8.64 8.64
CA LEU A 98 -1.84 -9.38 7.78
C LEU A 98 -3.22 -8.73 7.84
N LEU A 99 -3.75 -8.39 6.66
CA LEU A 99 -5.12 -7.92 6.45
C LEU A 99 -5.94 -9.05 5.83
N TYR A 100 -7.11 -9.30 6.41
CA TYR A 100 -8.04 -10.27 5.88
C TYR A 100 -9.05 -9.59 4.96
N SER A 101 -9.25 -10.18 3.79
CA SER A 101 -10.43 -9.90 2.98
C SER A 101 -11.64 -10.67 3.52
N ASP A 102 -12.83 -10.36 3.04
CA ASP A 102 -14.06 -11.14 3.25
C ASP A 102 -14.25 -12.24 2.19
N THR A 103 -13.24 -12.51 1.35
CA THR A 103 -13.35 -13.46 0.24
C THR A 103 -13.51 -14.91 0.69
N GLU A 104 -14.43 -15.62 0.03
CA GLU A 104 -14.60 -17.08 0.14
C GLU A 104 -13.74 -17.85 -0.86
N ASP A 105 -13.11 -17.16 -1.81
CA ASP A 105 -12.23 -17.74 -2.83
C ASP A 105 -10.91 -18.19 -2.19
N GLU A 106 -10.74 -19.50 -2.00
CA GLU A 106 -9.58 -20.11 -1.34
C GLU A 106 -8.24 -19.72 -2.00
N GLU A 107 -8.21 -19.43 -3.30
CA GLU A 107 -6.99 -19.00 -3.99
C GLU A 107 -6.57 -17.57 -3.65
N LYS A 108 -7.50 -16.77 -3.13
CA LYS A 108 -7.31 -15.38 -2.68
C LYS A 108 -7.16 -15.26 -1.16
N GLN A 109 -7.32 -16.36 -0.43
CA GLN A 109 -6.98 -16.43 0.99
C GLN A 109 -5.46 -16.60 1.16
N VAL A 110 -4.91 -16.14 2.29
CA VAL A 110 -3.47 -16.29 2.59
C VAL A 110 -3.07 -17.76 2.63
N ILE A 111 -3.99 -18.60 3.13
CA ILE A 111 -3.97 -20.05 3.11
C ILE A 111 -5.43 -20.50 2.91
N PRO A 112 -5.71 -21.50 2.05
CA PRO A 112 -7.04 -22.07 1.89
C PRO A 112 -7.66 -22.49 3.22
N GLY A 113 -8.93 -22.12 3.44
CA GLY A 113 -9.68 -22.48 4.65
C GLY A 113 -9.18 -21.77 5.92
N ARG A 114 -8.47 -20.65 5.78
CA ARG A 114 -7.96 -19.88 6.93
C ARG A 114 -9.05 -19.56 7.95
N THR A 115 -8.68 -19.53 9.21
CA THR A 115 -9.54 -18.99 10.28
C THR A 115 -9.12 -17.55 10.58
N ILE A 116 -10.08 -16.63 10.63
CA ILE A 116 -9.83 -15.24 11.04
C ILE A 116 -9.80 -15.19 12.57
N PRO A 117 -8.72 -14.69 13.21
CA PRO A 117 -8.71 -14.51 14.65
C PRO A 117 -9.84 -13.55 15.09
N ALA A 118 -10.49 -13.82 16.22
CA ALA A 118 -11.62 -13.01 16.70
C ALA A 118 -11.26 -11.53 16.96
N SER A 119 -9.97 -11.23 17.14
CA SER A 119 -9.46 -9.86 17.32
C SER A 119 -9.17 -9.12 16.01
N MET A 120 -9.37 -9.76 14.85
CA MET A 120 -9.04 -9.22 13.54
C MET A 120 -10.29 -8.92 12.74
N HIS A 121 -10.22 -7.89 11.90
CA HIS A 121 -11.30 -7.48 11.01
C HIS A 121 -11.08 -8.00 9.59
N THR A 122 -12.18 -8.21 8.88
CA THR A 122 -12.18 -8.36 7.42
C THR A 122 -12.48 -7.04 6.75
N TYR A 123 -11.98 -6.88 5.53
CA TYR A 123 -12.14 -5.65 4.76
C TYR A 123 -12.62 -5.95 3.33
N GLU A 124 -13.84 -5.52 3.01
CA GLU A 124 -14.49 -5.73 1.70
C GLU A 124 -13.75 -5.05 0.54
N PHE A 125 -12.95 -4.02 0.83
CA PHE A 125 -12.16 -3.33 -0.20
C PHE A 125 -10.94 -4.13 -0.69
N LEU A 126 -10.66 -5.27 -0.07
CA LEU A 126 -9.60 -6.20 -0.47
C LEU A 126 -10.21 -7.35 -1.26
N ASP A 127 -9.73 -7.55 -2.49
CA ASP A 127 -10.12 -8.72 -3.28
C ASP A 127 -9.49 -10.02 -2.78
N LYS A 128 -8.42 -9.91 -1.99
CA LYS A 128 -7.64 -11.01 -1.44
C LYS A 128 -6.95 -10.61 -0.15
N ASP A 129 -6.52 -11.60 0.61
CA ASP A 129 -5.71 -11.34 1.79
C ASP A 129 -4.41 -10.64 1.43
N SER A 130 -4.10 -9.65 2.23
CA SER A 130 -3.06 -8.69 1.91
C SER A 130 -2.15 -8.48 3.11
N MET A 131 -0.96 -7.97 2.85
CA MET A 131 0.08 -7.74 3.85
C MET A 131 0.52 -6.29 3.76
N ILE A 132 0.41 -5.56 4.87
CA ILE A 132 1.10 -4.28 5.04
C ILE A 132 2.56 -4.59 5.38
N GLN A 133 3.50 -3.99 4.65
CA GLN A 133 4.94 -4.12 4.89
C GLN A 133 5.49 -2.78 5.38
N CYS A 134 5.70 -2.64 6.69
CA CYS A 134 6.04 -1.34 7.30
C CYS A 134 7.43 -0.83 6.90
N GLU A 135 8.35 -1.71 6.50
CA GLU A 135 9.66 -1.35 5.98
C GLU A 135 9.60 -0.72 4.58
N GLU A 136 8.51 -0.94 3.84
CA GLU A 136 8.27 -0.36 2.51
C GLU A 136 7.58 1.01 2.61
N ILE A 137 8.16 1.90 3.42
CA ILE A 137 7.66 3.27 3.62
C ILE A 137 8.09 4.22 2.50
N ARG A 138 7.19 5.09 2.05
CA ARG A 138 7.46 6.07 0.98
C ARG A 138 6.76 7.39 1.25
N ALA A 139 7.44 8.50 1.00
CA ALA A 139 6.77 9.77 0.77
C ALA A 139 6.41 9.89 -0.71
N VAL A 140 5.13 10.15 -1.01
CA VAL A 140 4.62 10.26 -2.39
C VAL A 140 3.80 11.54 -2.57
N SER A 141 3.87 12.14 -3.76
CA SER A 141 2.95 13.22 -4.13
C SER A 141 1.52 12.67 -4.22
N LYS A 142 0.53 13.45 -3.79
CA LYS A 142 -0.90 13.11 -3.98
C LYS A 142 -1.28 12.88 -5.43
N SER A 143 -0.51 13.43 -6.38
CA SER A 143 -0.71 13.21 -7.81
C SER A 143 -0.53 11.75 -8.22
N ARG A 144 0.25 10.99 -7.44
CA ARG A 144 0.48 9.55 -7.67
C ARG A 144 -0.62 8.66 -7.10
N LEU A 145 -1.57 9.23 -6.36
CA LEU A 145 -2.75 8.50 -5.87
C LEU A 145 -3.79 8.42 -6.99
N ASP A 146 -4.40 7.26 -7.17
CA ASP A 146 -5.46 7.05 -8.15
C ASP A 146 -6.69 7.89 -7.77
N ALA A 147 -6.81 9.02 -8.47
CA ALA A 147 -7.87 9.99 -8.30
C ALA A 147 -9.25 9.44 -8.64
N ASN A 148 -9.30 8.55 -9.62
CA ASN A 148 -10.56 8.05 -10.18
C ASN A 148 -11.15 7.02 -9.25
N ARG A 149 -10.31 6.18 -8.62
CA ARG A 149 -10.75 5.24 -7.56
C ARG A 149 -11.06 5.95 -6.25
N GLY A 150 -10.31 7.00 -5.93
CA GLY A 150 -10.43 7.66 -4.63
C GLY A 150 -9.94 6.80 -3.47
N CYS A 151 -10.42 7.11 -2.27
CA CYS A 151 -10.21 6.30 -1.08
C CYS A 151 -11.01 4.99 -1.22
N ILE A 152 -10.33 3.85 -1.15
CA ILE A 152 -10.99 2.54 -1.28
C ILE A 152 -11.42 1.97 0.06
N GLY A 153 -10.88 2.48 1.16
CA GLY A 153 -11.16 1.94 2.49
C GLY A 153 -10.40 2.68 3.58
N THR A 154 -10.73 2.38 4.83
CA THR A 154 -10.02 2.89 6.01
C THR A 154 -9.87 1.75 7.00
N LEU A 155 -8.68 1.59 7.59
CA LEU A 155 -8.49 0.61 8.65
C LEU A 155 -9.27 1.00 9.90
N THR A 156 -9.74 0.00 10.65
CA THR A 156 -10.29 0.25 11.98
C THR A 156 -9.22 0.87 12.88
N PRO A 157 -9.61 1.70 13.87
CA PRO A 157 -8.66 2.27 14.82
C PRO A 157 -7.79 1.22 15.52
N GLU A 158 -8.35 0.06 15.82
CA GLU A 158 -7.71 -1.08 16.48
C GLU A 158 -6.59 -1.65 15.61
N ASP A 159 -6.91 -2.07 14.39
CA ASP A 159 -5.94 -2.64 13.46
C ASP A 159 -4.87 -1.62 13.10
N PHE A 160 -5.26 -0.35 12.92
CA PHE A 160 -4.32 0.69 12.61
C PHE A 160 -3.32 0.96 13.74
N ASN A 161 -3.76 0.86 14.99
CA ASN A 161 -2.86 0.94 16.15
C ASN A 161 -1.89 -0.25 16.21
N LEU A 162 -2.32 -1.45 15.83
CA LEU A 162 -1.42 -2.61 15.69
C LEU A 162 -0.37 -2.38 14.61
N VAL A 163 -0.77 -1.84 13.45
CA VAL A 163 0.15 -1.45 12.37
C VAL A 163 1.15 -0.40 12.84
N LYS A 164 0.71 0.62 13.60
CA LYS A 164 1.62 1.61 14.20
C LYS A 164 2.65 0.98 15.14
N GLY A 165 2.24 -0.02 15.94
CA GLY A 165 3.17 -0.80 16.77
C GLY A 165 4.23 -1.51 15.94
N LYS A 166 3.83 -2.17 14.85
CA LYS A 166 4.75 -2.85 13.93
C LYS A 166 5.66 -1.87 13.18
N PHE A 167 5.13 -0.72 12.80
CA PHE A 167 5.90 0.36 12.20
C PHE A 167 7.01 0.83 13.16
N LYS A 168 6.70 1.06 14.44
CA LYS A 168 7.72 1.42 15.43
C LYS A 168 8.83 0.37 15.53
N ARG A 169 8.46 -0.92 15.57
CA ARG A 169 9.43 -2.03 15.58
C ARG A 169 10.34 -2.03 14.35
N ALA A 170 9.79 -1.74 13.16
CA ALA A 170 10.56 -1.69 11.92
C ALA A 170 11.68 -0.62 11.93
N TYR A 171 11.50 0.46 12.70
CA TYR A 171 12.43 1.60 12.73
C TYR A 171 13.07 1.84 14.12
N ASN A 172 12.93 0.90 15.05
CA ASN A 172 13.43 1.01 16.43
C ASN A 172 12.96 2.30 17.15
N LEU A 173 11.66 2.61 17.04
CA LEU A 173 10.99 3.76 17.66
C LEU A 173 10.16 3.39 18.91
#